data_AF-A0A844F7G5-F1
#
_entry.id   AF-A0A844F7G5-F1
#
_cell.length_a   1.000
_cell.length_b   1.000
_cell.length_c   1.000
_cell.angle_alpha   90.00
_cell.angle_beta   90.00
_cell.angle_gamma   90.00
#
_symmetry.space_group_name_H-M   'P 1'
#
loop_
_entity.id
_entity.type
_entity.pdbx_description
1 polymer ?
#
loop_
_entity_poly.entity_id
_entity_poly.type
_entity_poly.pdbx_seq_one_letter_code
_entity_poly.pdbx_strand_id
1 'polypeptide(L)'
;MYEQRLLEQLKGRNEIALEEAFSVYEAYISAIVFRIIGSAMAREDLQEVVNDTFYSLWINAERIDLDKGSLRAYLAAIARNKAKNKLREHKTQTLLIQETDQVEVTDFCLGLEKEERVKILKDALDMLKRDEREIMIRYYFYYESTETIAGEMDLRRNTVKSKLMRARKKLKIHLRERGICQ
;
A
#
# COMPACT_ATOMS: atom_id res chain seq x y z
N MET A 1 -22.94 -1.92 -0.67
CA MET A 1 -23.90 -1.80 0.45
C MET A 1 -23.20 -1.51 1.78
N TYR A 2 -22.31 -2.37 2.28
CA TYR A 2 -21.61 -2.11 3.55
C TYR A 2 -20.73 -0.85 3.54
N GLU A 3 -19.77 -0.73 2.61
CA GLU A 3 -18.87 0.44 2.54
C GLU A 3 -19.64 1.76 2.36
N GLN A 4 -20.78 1.71 1.67
CA GLN A 4 -21.62 2.87 1.41
C GLN A 4 -22.33 3.35 2.68
N ARG A 5 -22.93 2.43 3.44
CA ARG A 5 -23.51 2.72 4.77
C ARG A 5 -22.46 3.31 5.72
N LEU A 6 -21.29 2.67 5.78
CA LEU A 6 -20.19 3.10 6.63
C LEU A 6 -19.75 4.53 6.27
N LEU A 7 -19.61 4.81 4.97
CA LEU A 7 -19.22 6.12 4.50
C LEU A 7 -20.27 7.20 4.78
N GLU A 8 -21.56 6.90 4.61
CA GLU A 8 -22.65 7.82 4.95
C GLU A 8 -22.65 8.20 6.44
N GLN A 9 -22.42 7.22 7.33
CA GLN A 9 -22.32 7.49 8.76
C GLN A 9 -21.06 8.31 9.12
N LEU A 10 -19.93 8.06 8.44
CA LEU A 10 -18.72 8.86 8.59
C LEU A 10 -18.93 10.31 8.13
N LYS A 11 -19.68 10.52 7.04
CA LYS A 11 -20.09 11.86 6.57
C LYS A 11 -20.97 12.57 7.60
N GLY A 12 -21.84 11.82 8.28
CA GLY A 12 -22.65 12.31 9.40
C GLY A 12 -21.88 12.53 10.71
N ARG A 13 -20.54 12.42 10.72
CA ARG A 13 -19.69 12.55 11.92
C ARG A 13 -20.11 11.61 13.06
N ASN A 14 -20.49 10.39 12.72
CA ASN A 14 -20.80 9.35 13.69
C ASN A 14 -19.52 8.61 14.14
N GLU A 15 -19.13 8.80 15.40
CA GLU A 15 -17.91 8.20 15.97
C GLU A 15 -17.95 6.66 15.97
N ILE A 16 -19.13 6.06 16.12
CA ILE A 16 -19.29 4.59 16.07
C ILE A 16 -18.88 4.05 14.69
N ALA A 17 -19.16 4.80 13.62
CA ALA A 17 -18.74 4.41 12.27
C ALA A 17 -17.21 4.50 12.08
N LEU A 18 -16.54 5.40 12.82
CA LEU A 18 -15.08 5.46 12.82
C LEU A 18 -14.47 4.27 13.55
N GLU A 19 -15.02 3.89 14.70
CA GLU A 19 -14.62 2.68 15.44
C GLU A 19 -14.85 1.41 14.60
N GLU A 20 -15.99 1.33 13.90
CA GLU A 20 -16.30 0.23 13.00
C GLU A 20 -15.29 0.15 11.85
N ALA A 21 -14.94 1.29 11.25
CA ALA A 21 -13.89 1.35 10.24
C ALA A 21 -12.53 0.91 10.79
N PHE A 22 -12.20 1.31 12.03
CA PHE A 22 -10.97 0.89 12.70
C PHE A 22 -10.92 -0.63 12.86
N SER A 23 -11.97 -1.21 13.47
CA SER A 23 -12.15 -2.66 13.63
C SER A 23 -11.95 -3.45 12.34
N VAL A 24 -12.49 -2.96 11.22
CA VAL A 24 -12.46 -3.68 9.94
C VAL A 24 -11.13 -3.53 9.21
N TYR A 25 -10.51 -2.34 9.27
CA TYR A 25 -9.38 -2.02 8.42
C TYR A 25 -8.04 -1.93 9.15
N GLU A 26 -8.00 -1.89 10.48
CA GLU A 26 -6.76 -1.71 11.26
C GLU A 26 -5.70 -2.73 10.86
N ALA A 27 -5.99 -4.03 10.93
CA ALA A 27 -5.01 -5.06 10.60
C ALA A 27 -4.46 -4.91 9.16
N TYR A 28 -5.31 -4.50 8.21
CA TYR A 28 -4.91 -4.24 6.84
C TYR A 28 -3.99 -3.03 6.70
N ILE A 29 -4.32 -1.93 7.39
CA ILE A 29 -3.55 -0.69 7.38
C ILE A 29 -2.23 -0.86 8.13
N SER A 30 -2.24 -1.49 9.31
CA SER A 30 -1.05 -1.83 10.08
C SER A 30 -0.08 -2.69 9.27
N ALA A 31 -0.57 -3.67 8.50
CA ALA A 31 0.30 -4.47 7.61
C ALA A 31 0.95 -3.63 6.49
N ILE A 32 0.24 -2.64 5.94
CA ILE A 32 0.82 -1.71 4.94
C ILE A 32 1.88 -0.83 5.58
N VAL A 33 1.58 -0.23 6.73
CA VAL A 33 2.47 0.67 7.45
C VAL A 33 3.74 -0.07 7.90
N PHE A 34 3.57 -1.24 8.54
CA PHE A 34 4.69 -2.09 8.97
C PHE A 34 5.61 -2.45 7.80
N ARG A 35 5.06 -2.77 6.62
CA ARG A 35 5.89 -3.08 5.45
C ARG A 35 6.75 -1.90 4.97
N ILE A 36 6.35 -0.66 5.27
CA ILE A 36 7.06 0.54 4.81
C ILE A 36 8.07 1.04 5.85
N ILE A 37 7.67 1.08 7.13
CA ILE A 37 8.47 1.68 8.21
C ILE A 37 8.83 0.72 9.34
N GLY A 38 8.31 -0.50 9.36
CA GLY A 38 8.46 -1.44 10.47
C GLY A 38 9.89 -1.92 10.73
N SER A 39 10.79 -1.84 9.75
CA SER A 39 12.21 -2.15 9.94
C SER A 39 13.07 -0.93 10.33
N ALA A 40 12.49 0.27 10.36
CA ALA A 40 13.22 1.51 10.52
C ALA A 40 12.73 2.37 11.70
N MET A 41 11.60 2.01 12.32
CA MET A 41 10.93 2.84 13.33
C MET A 41 10.33 1.99 14.44
N ALA A 42 10.04 2.65 15.57
CA ALA A 42 9.43 2.01 16.73
C ALA A 42 7.94 1.76 16.50
N ARG A 43 7.36 0.85 17.29
CA ARG A 43 5.95 0.45 17.16
C ARG A 43 4.99 1.63 17.35
N GLU A 44 5.37 2.61 18.16
CA GLU A 44 4.62 3.84 18.41
C GLU A 44 4.47 4.68 17.14
N ASP A 45 5.54 4.82 16.34
CA ASP A 45 5.50 5.52 15.05
C ASP A 45 4.56 4.84 14.05
N LEU A 46 4.54 3.50 14.07
CA LEU A 46 3.64 2.71 13.24
C LEU A 46 2.19 2.99 13.63
N GLN A 47 1.88 2.94 14.93
CA GLN A 47 0.54 3.21 15.43
C GLN A 47 0.10 4.65 15.15
N GLU A 48 1.01 5.62 15.26
CA GLU A 48 0.76 7.01 14.91
C GLU A 48 0.28 7.12 13.45
N VAL A 49 1.01 6.51 12.51
CA VAL A 49 0.64 6.52 11.07
C VAL A 49 -0.70 5.83 10.82
N VAL A 50 -1.00 4.74 11.53
CA VAL A 50 -2.30 4.05 11.45
C VAL A 50 -3.42 4.99 11.92
N ASN A 51 -3.28 5.58 13.12
CA ASN A 51 -4.27 6.50 13.70
C ASN A 51 -4.50 7.71 12.79
N ASP A 52 -3.42 8.29 12.27
CA ASP A 52 -3.44 9.39 11.33
C ASP A 52 -4.20 9.07 10.04
N THR A 53 -4.12 7.81 9.58
CA THR A 53 -4.85 7.33 8.39
C THR A 53 -6.35 7.35 8.66
N PHE A 54 -6.79 6.87 9.82
CA PHE A 54 -8.20 6.91 10.22
C PHE A 54 -8.69 8.32 10.51
N TYR A 55 -7.84 9.17 11.09
CA TYR A 55 -8.15 10.59 11.24
C TYR A 55 -8.34 11.28 9.87
N SER A 56 -7.51 10.93 8.89
CA SER A 56 -7.66 11.43 7.52
C SER A 56 -8.93 10.91 6.84
N LEU A 57 -9.32 9.67 7.10
CA LEU A 57 -10.62 9.12 6.69
C LEU A 57 -11.75 9.96 7.26
N TRP A 58 -11.73 10.23 8.58
CA TRP A 58 -12.74 11.01 9.27
C TRP A 58 -12.89 12.42 8.68
N ILE A 59 -11.80 13.18 8.61
CA ILE A 59 -11.81 14.57 8.14
C ILE A 59 -12.31 14.67 6.69
N ASN A 60 -11.89 13.72 5.83
CA ASN A 60 -12.15 13.78 4.39
C ASN A 60 -13.35 12.95 3.93
N ALA A 61 -14.13 12.34 4.83
CA ALA A 61 -15.23 11.45 4.49
C ALA A 61 -16.19 12.03 3.44
N GLU A 62 -16.51 13.33 3.52
CA GLU A 62 -17.37 14.05 2.58
C GLU A 62 -16.88 14.04 1.14
N ARG A 63 -15.55 14.00 0.93
CA ARG A 63 -14.90 14.02 -0.38
C ARG A 63 -14.72 12.64 -0.99
N ILE A 64 -15.04 11.58 -0.24
CA ILE A 64 -14.89 10.20 -0.72
C ILE A 64 -16.08 9.84 -1.60
N ASP A 65 -15.72 9.31 -2.77
CA ASP A 65 -16.61 8.88 -3.83
C ASP A 65 -16.29 7.42 -4.15
N LEU A 66 -17.21 6.51 -3.77
CA LEU A 66 -17.03 5.07 -3.92
C LEU A 66 -17.17 4.61 -5.38
N ASP A 67 -17.72 5.43 -6.26
CA ASP A 67 -17.78 5.12 -7.70
C ASP A 67 -16.39 5.21 -8.35
N LYS A 68 -15.45 5.95 -7.72
CA LYS A 68 -14.05 6.06 -8.15
C LYS A 68 -13.14 4.99 -7.57
N GLY A 69 -13.62 4.18 -6.62
CA GLY A 69 -12.87 3.08 -6.00
C GLY A 69 -13.36 2.71 -4.61
N SER A 70 -12.92 1.56 -4.10
CA SER A 70 -13.33 1.08 -2.77
C SER A 70 -12.70 1.87 -1.62
N LEU A 71 -13.37 1.86 -0.47
CA LEU A 71 -12.87 2.48 0.75
C LEU A 71 -11.53 1.86 1.18
N ARG A 72 -11.40 0.54 1.00
CA ARG A 72 -10.14 -0.19 1.20
C ARG A 72 -9.00 0.38 0.37
N ALA A 73 -9.22 0.66 -0.92
CA ALA A 73 -8.20 1.21 -1.81
C ALA A 73 -7.82 2.65 -1.44
N TYR A 74 -8.80 3.45 -1.02
CA TYR A 74 -8.60 4.81 -0.51
C TYR A 74 -7.71 4.81 0.75
N LEU A 75 -8.05 4.01 1.76
CA LEU A 75 -7.26 3.89 2.98
C LEU A 75 -5.83 3.40 2.71
N ALA A 76 -5.67 2.42 1.82
CA ALA A 76 -4.35 1.96 1.42
C ALA A 76 -3.51 3.06 0.73
N ALA A 77 -4.13 3.97 -0.02
CA ALA A 77 -3.41 5.09 -0.63
C ALA A 77 -2.93 6.08 0.43
N ILE A 78 -3.79 6.45 1.39
CA ILE A 78 -3.44 7.36 2.49
C ILE A 78 -2.34 6.77 3.36
N ALA A 79 -2.52 5.55 3.84
CA ALA A 79 -1.56 4.86 4.71
C ALA A 79 -0.17 4.82 4.07
N ARG A 80 -0.10 4.46 2.78
CA ARG A 80 1.16 4.45 2.02
C ARG A 80 1.81 5.83 1.95
N ASN A 81 1.04 6.87 1.64
CA ASN A 81 1.57 8.22 1.52
C ASN A 81 2.10 8.72 2.87
N LYS A 82 1.36 8.49 3.96
CA LYS A 82 1.78 8.87 5.31
C LYS A 82 3.02 8.11 5.77
N ALA A 83 3.04 6.79 5.62
CA ALA A 83 4.21 5.98 5.97
C ALA A 83 5.45 6.39 5.17
N LYS A 84 5.32 6.68 3.86
CA LYS A 84 6.42 7.21 3.04
C LYS A 84 6.91 8.58 3.51
N ASN A 85 5.99 9.47 3.86
CA ASN A 85 6.35 10.80 4.36
C ASN A 85 7.11 10.68 5.68
N LYS A 86 6.60 9.90 6.64
CA LYS A 86 7.27 9.61 7.90
C LYS A 86 8.67 9.01 7.67
N LEU A 87 8.80 8.03 6.76
CA LEU A 87 10.10 7.46 6.39
C LEU A 87 11.08 8.48 5.82
N ARG A 88 10.59 9.41 4.98
CA ARG A 88 11.42 10.48 4.41
C ARG A 88 11.86 11.47 5.49
N GLU A 89 10.97 11.83 6.40
CA GLU A 89 11.27 12.71 7.54
C GLU A 89 12.31 12.06 8.45
N HIS A 90 12.12 10.79 8.80
CA HIS A 90 13.07 10.02 9.58
C HIS A 90 14.44 9.95 8.89
N LYS A 91 14.52 9.56 7.60
CA LYS A 91 15.80 9.55 6.86
C LYS A 91 16.48 10.93 6.82
N THR A 92 15.71 12.01 6.73
CA THR A 92 16.26 13.38 6.76
C THR A 92 16.85 13.70 8.15
N GLN A 93 16.22 13.21 9.22
CA GLN A 93 16.68 13.36 10.60
C GLN A 93 17.87 12.43 10.91
N THR A 94 17.86 11.18 10.44
CA THR A 94 18.96 10.20 10.62
C THR A 94 20.18 10.55 9.77
N LEU A 95 20.05 11.25 8.64
CA LEU A 95 21.20 11.77 7.88
C LEU A 95 22.00 12.82 8.68
N LEU A 96 21.41 13.42 9.72
CA LEU A 96 22.11 14.30 10.66
C LEU A 96 22.76 13.52 11.82
N ILE A 97 22.47 12.22 11.95
CA ILE A 97 22.79 11.37 13.11
C ILE A 97 23.08 9.95 12.57
N GLN A 98 24.22 9.73 11.91
CA GLN A 98 24.59 8.35 11.54
C GLN A 98 25.13 7.60 12.75
N GLU A 99 24.54 6.44 13.06
CA GLU A 99 25.23 5.12 13.13
C GLU A 99 24.28 3.99 13.56
N THR A 100 24.32 2.86 12.80
CA THR A 100 23.80 1.49 13.14
C THR A 100 22.25 1.37 13.29
N ASP A 101 21.54 0.28 12.97
CA ASP A 101 21.82 -1.16 13.00
C ASP A 101 20.87 -1.99 12.10
N GLN A 102 21.22 -3.26 11.87
CA GLN A 102 20.48 -4.25 11.07
C GLN A 102 19.17 -4.71 11.76
N VAL A 103 18.11 -5.01 10.98
CA VAL A 103 16.85 -5.55 11.53
C VAL A 103 16.39 -6.81 10.79
N GLU A 104 16.13 -7.86 11.58
CA GLU A 104 15.57 -9.16 11.19
C GLU A 104 14.13 -9.07 10.69
N VAL A 105 13.83 -9.86 9.66
CA VAL A 105 12.49 -10.00 9.07
C VAL A 105 11.73 -11.08 9.83
N THR A 106 10.71 -10.70 10.62
CA THR A 106 9.78 -11.67 11.22
C THR A 106 8.65 -11.99 10.23
N ASP A 107 8.50 -13.28 9.94
CA ASP A 107 7.56 -13.84 8.98
C ASP A 107 6.12 -13.79 9.51
N PHE A 108 5.20 -13.18 8.74
CA PHE A 108 3.77 -13.18 9.03
C PHE A 108 3.06 -14.13 8.05
N CYS A 109 3.00 -15.41 8.43
CA CYS A 109 2.29 -16.46 7.72
C CYS A 109 0.76 -16.27 7.84
N LEU A 110 0.09 -16.14 6.69
CA LEU A 110 -1.37 -16.26 6.56
C LEU A 110 -1.62 -17.49 5.67
N GLY A 111 -2.59 -18.32 6.03
CA GLY A 111 -2.70 -19.74 5.66
C GLY A 111 -3.12 -20.14 4.24
N LEU A 112 -3.51 -21.41 4.11
CA LEU A 112 -3.53 -22.28 2.92
C LEU A 112 -4.30 -21.79 1.67
N GLU A 113 -5.30 -20.90 1.77
CA GLU A 113 -5.92 -20.26 0.58
C GLU A 113 -4.94 -19.33 -0.17
N LYS A 114 -3.86 -18.93 0.50
CA LYS A 114 -2.82 -18.04 -0.01
C LYS A 114 -1.92 -18.76 -1.02
N GLU A 115 -1.73 -20.08 -0.96
CA GLU A 115 -0.80 -20.78 -1.87
C GLU A 115 -1.29 -20.76 -3.31
N GLU A 116 -2.57 -21.03 -3.55
CA GLU A 116 -3.14 -21.00 -4.90
C GLU A 116 -3.16 -19.58 -5.47
N ARG A 117 -3.55 -18.59 -4.64
CA ARG A 117 -3.50 -17.16 -5.02
C ARG A 117 -2.08 -16.67 -5.25
N VAL A 118 -1.11 -17.11 -4.44
CA VAL A 118 0.31 -16.82 -4.59
C VAL A 118 0.86 -17.46 -5.85
N LYS A 119 0.48 -18.69 -6.17
CA LYS A 119 0.86 -19.39 -7.40
C LYS A 119 0.34 -18.64 -8.63
N ILE A 120 -0.93 -18.24 -8.63
CA ILE A 120 -1.49 -17.48 -9.75
C ILE A 120 -0.86 -16.09 -9.87
N LEU A 121 -0.59 -15.41 -8.75
CA LEU A 121 0.11 -14.14 -8.76
C LEU A 121 1.55 -14.30 -9.26
N LYS A 122 2.24 -15.38 -8.87
CA LYS A 122 3.60 -15.70 -9.32
C LYS A 122 3.62 -15.97 -10.82
N ASP A 123 2.70 -16.80 -11.33
CA ASP A 123 2.53 -17.03 -12.77
C ASP A 123 2.27 -15.72 -13.55
N ALA A 124 1.40 -14.86 -13.01
CA ALA A 124 1.05 -13.59 -13.62
C ALA A 124 2.25 -12.61 -13.65
N LEU A 125 3.04 -12.58 -12.58
CA LEU A 125 4.31 -11.85 -12.53
C LEU A 125 5.34 -12.48 -13.47
N ASP A 126 5.32 -13.81 -13.63
CA ASP A 126 6.24 -14.55 -14.49
C ASP A 126 6.09 -14.19 -15.98
N MET A 127 4.89 -13.79 -16.40
CA MET A 127 4.62 -13.28 -17.76
C MET A 127 5.18 -11.89 -18.04
N LEU A 128 5.51 -11.12 -17.00
CA LEU A 128 6.12 -9.80 -17.19
C LEU A 128 7.60 -9.95 -17.56
N LYS A 129 8.06 -9.08 -18.46
CA LYS A 129 9.50 -8.95 -18.73
C LYS A 129 10.23 -8.61 -17.43
N ARG A 130 11.49 -9.05 -17.29
CA ARG A 130 12.30 -8.85 -16.07
C ARG A 130 12.24 -7.42 -15.56
N ASP A 131 12.49 -6.42 -16.41
CA ASP A 131 12.43 -5.01 -15.97
C ASP A 131 11.02 -4.56 -15.57
N GLU A 132 9.98 -5.05 -16.24
CA GLU A 132 8.59 -4.69 -15.92
C GLU A 132 8.19 -5.26 -14.55
N ARG A 133 8.65 -6.49 -14.26
CA ARG A 133 8.46 -7.15 -12.97
C ARG A 133 9.25 -6.45 -11.87
N GLU A 134 10.51 -6.12 -12.12
CA GLU A 134 11.36 -5.44 -11.14
C GLU A 134 10.80 -4.05 -10.79
N ILE A 135 10.40 -3.26 -11.79
CA ILE A 135 9.72 -1.97 -11.56
C ILE A 135 8.44 -2.14 -10.74
N MET A 136 7.65 -3.18 -11.04
CA MET A 136 6.45 -3.52 -10.28
C MET A 136 6.78 -3.84 -8.81
N ILE A 137 7.78 -4.67 -8.57
CA ILE A 137 8.21 -5.07 -7.23
C ILE A 137 8.72 -3.85 -6.46
N ARG A 138 9.64 -3.07 -7.04
CA ARG A 138 10.16 -1.83 -6.47
C ARG A 138 9.06 -0.84 -6.13
N TYR A 139 8.09 -0.67 -7.02
CA TYR A 139 7.00 0.28 -6.81
C TYR A 139 5.94 -0.18 -5.78
N TYR A 140 5.57 -1.46 -5.79
CA TYR A 140 4.47 -1.99 -4.98
C TYR A 140 4.90 -2.69 -3.69
N PHE A 141 6.08 -3.31 -3.68
CA PHE A 141 6.61 -4.04 -2.52
C PHE A 141 7.66 -3.22 -1.76
N TYR A 142 8.62 -2.63 -2.46
CA TYR A 142 9.63 -1.75 -1.83
C TYR A 142 9.20 -0.29 -1.73
N TYR A 143 8.04 0.04 -2.33
CA TYR A 143 7.42 1.36 -2.23
C TYR A 143 8.32 2.52 -2.69
N GLU A 144 9.26 2.27 -3.58
CA GLU A 144 10.12 3.29 -4.16
C GLU A 144 9.30 4.29 -4.99
N SER A 145 9.77 5.53 -5.09
CA SER A 145 9.16 6.53 -5.97
C SER A 145 9.49 6.23 -7.43
N THR A 146 8.68 6.70 -8.38
CA THR A 146 9.03 6.56 -9.81
C THR A 146 10.33 7.28 -10.18
N GLU A 147 10.75 8.25 -9.38
CA GLU A 147 12.01 8.98 -9.56
C GLU A 147 13.19 8.16 -9.05
N THR A 148 13.06 7.54 -7.87
CA THR A 148 14.03 6.60 -7.31
C THR A 148 14.27 5.41 -8.24
N ILE A 149 13.19 4.75 -8.67
CA ILE A 149 13.27 3.61 -9.61
C ILE A 149 13.91 4.03 -10.93
N ALA A 150 13.59 5.24 -11.41
CA ALA A 150 14.17 5.79 -12.63
C ALA A 150 15.69 5.98 -12.48
N GLY A 151 16.15 6.55 -11.37
CA GLY A 151 17.57 6.73 -11.09
C GLY A 151 18.31 5.41 -10.94
N GLU A 152 17.78 4.48 -10.15
CA GLU A 152 18.46 3.21 -9.86
C GLU A 152 18.48 2.23 -11.03
N MET A 153 17.51 2.31 -11.95
CA MET A 153 17.44 1.46 -13.13
C MET A 153 17.97 2.14 -14.40
N ASP A 154 18.53 3.34 -14.30
CA ASP A 154 18.96 4.17 -15.44
C ASP A 154 17.87 4.33 -16.53
N LEU A 155 16.66 4.68 -16.08
CA LEU A 155 15.48 4.87 -16.92
C LEU A 155 14.95 6.30 -16.80
N ARG A 156 14.27 6.79 -17.83
CA ARG A 156 13.46 8.01 -17.70
C ARG A 156 12.24 7.74 -16.82
N ARG A 157 11.85 8.70 -15.98
CA ARG A 157 10.63 8.62 -15.15
C ARG A 157 9.37 8.25 -15.96
N ASN A 158 9.23 8.80 -17.16
CA ASN A 158 8.11 8.48 -18.05
C ASN A 158 8.16 7.02 -18.53
N THR A 159 9.36 6.46 -18.76
CA THR A 159 9.54 5.04 -19.09
C THR A 159 9.08 4.15 -17.93
N VAL A 160 9.42 4.49 -16.69
CA VAL A 160 8.95 3.77 -15.48
C VAL A 160 7.42 3.81 -15.40
N LYS A 161 6.79 4.98 -15.57
CA LYS A 161 5.32 5.13 -15.59
C LYS A 161 4.67 4.29 -16.70
N SER A 162 5.21 4.34 -17.92
CA SER A 162 4.71 3.56 -19.06
C SER A 162 4.91 2.05 -18.88
N LYS A 163 6.02 1.60 -18.27
CA LYS A 163 6.23 0.19 -17.92
C LYS A 163 5.25 -0.28 -16.83
N LEU A 164 5.02 0.52 -15.78
CA LEU A 164 4.00 0.23 -14.75
C LEU A 164 2.60 0.11 -15.36
N MET A 165 2.21 1.04 -16.24
CA MET A 165 0.90 1.01 -16.89
C MET A 165 0.72 -0.25 -17.75
N ARG A 166 1.72 -0.61 -18.56
CA ARG A 166 1.68 -1.82 -19.40
C ARG A 166 1.66 -3.09 -18.56
N ALA A 167 2.47 -3.17 -17.51
CA ALA A 167 2.48 -4.30 -16.59
C ALA A 167 1.11 -4.51 -15.93
N ARG A 168 0.48 -3.45 -15.43
CA ARG A 168 -0.89 -3.50 -14.87
C ARG A 168 -1.92 -4.00 -15.89
N LYS A 169 -1.84 -3.52 -17.14
CA LYS A 169 -2.76 -3.93 -18.20
C LYS A 169 -2.63 -5.43 -18.51
N LYS A 170 -1.39 -5.93 -18.61
CA LYS A 170 -1.11 -7.37 -18.80
C LYS A 170 -1.65 -8.22 -17.65
N LEU A 171 -1.34 -7.82 -16.42
CA LEU A 171 -1.84 -8.51 -15.23
C LEU A 171 -3.37 -8.51 -15.16
N LYS A 172 -4.03 -7.39 -15.47
CA LYS A 172 -5.49 -7.31 -15.47
C LYS A 172 -6.13 -8.26 -16.48
N ILE A 173 -5.56 -8.37 -17.69
CA ILE A 173 -6.04 -9.30 -18.72
C ILE A 173 -5.87 -10.75 -18.24
N HIS A 174 -4.67 -11.09 -17.76
CA HIS A 174 -4.37 -12.44 -17.34
C HIS A 174 -5.19 -12.91 -16.13
N LEU A 175 -5.41 -12.03 -15.15
CA LEU A 175 -6.24 -12.33 -13.99
C LEU A 175 -7.73 -12.43 -14.34
N ARG A 176 -8.19 -11.74 -15.41
CA ARG A 176 -9.55 -11.88 -15.95
C ARG A 176 -9.75 -13.23 -16.65
N GLU A 177 -8.79 -13.64 -17.48
CA GLU A 177 -8.83 -14.94 -18.16
C GLU A 177 -8.88 -16.12 -17.19
N ARG A 178 -8.29 -15.97 -16.00
CA ARG A 178 -8.34 -16.97 -14.91
C ARG A 178 -9.51 -16.80 -13.93
N GLY A 179 -10.44 -15.87 -14.18
CA GLY A 179 -11.65 -15.69 -13.36
C GLY A 179 -11.45 -15.02 -11.99
N ILE A 180 -10.31 -14.36 -11.76
CA ILE A 180 -9.93 -13.81 -10.44
C ILE A 180 -10.37 -12.34 -10.28
N CYS A 181 -10.57 -11.63 -11.38
CA CYS A 181 -11.14 -10.28 -11.39
C CYS A 181 -12.32 -10.24 -12.37
N GLN A 182 -13.49 -9.79 -11.92
CA GLN A 182 -14.62 -9.39 -12.78
C GLN A 182 -14.37 -7.95 -13.27
#